data_AF-A0A4Q7P635-F1
#
_entry.id   AF-A0A4Q7P635-F1
#
_cell.length_a   1.000
_cell.length_b   1.000
_cell.length_c   1.000
_cell.angle_alpha   90.00
_cell.angle_beta   90.00
_cell.angle_gamma   90.00
#
_symmetry.space_group_name_H-M   'P 1'
#
loop_
_entity.id
_entity.type
_entity.pdbx_description
1 polymer ?
#
loop_
_entity_poly.entity_id
_entity_poly.type
_entity_poly.pdbx_seq_one_letter_code
_entity_poly.pdbx_strand_id
1 'polypeptide(L)'
;MKKLLIITAMFSITFASFAQKGAQREMPSPEQRAERITNRMAEQLELNDEQKQKVYQLHLKNAQKRQAEWEATKSEMEARREAMQQQRKQQTEEIEAILSPEQKEKWAEIRESNRTRGEMMHQRRGGEKGNEYKRPHRGSFQGKDARQSYSRRTERHSRS
;
A
#
# COMPACT_ATOMS: atom_id res chain seq x y z
N MET A 1 -48.74 -37.46 28.97
CA MET A 1 -48.22 -37.62 27.60
C MET A 1 -47.40 -36.36 27.29
N LYS A 2 -46.10 -36.35 27.60
CA LYS A 2 -44.99 -36.61 26.67
C LYS A 2 -44.96 -35.66 25.45
N LYS A 3 -44.04 -34.70 25.55
CA LYS A 3 -43.17 -34.11 24.49
C LYS A 3 -43.82 -33.10 23.53
N LEU A 4 -43.27 -31.89 23.53
CA LEU A 4 -42.80 -31.09 22.37
C LEU A 4 -42.16 -29.82 22.97
N LEU A 5 -40.86 -29.84 23.25
CA LEU A 5 -39.77 -29.40 22.36
C LEU A 5 -39.82 -27.90 22.03
N ILE A 6 -38.98 -27.15 22.77
CA ILE A 6 -37.96 -26.27 22.22
C ILE A 6 -38.40 -25.52 20.96
N ILE A 7 -39.04 -24.36 21.16
CA ILE A 7 -38.93 -23.27 20.19
C ILE A 7 -38.00 -22.26 20.86
N THR A 8 -36.72 -22.55 20.64
CA THR A 8 -35.56 -21.67 20.75
C THR A 8 -35.96 -20.21 20.69
N ALA A 9 -35.57 -19.51 21.76
CA ALA A 9 -35.44 -18.08 21.80
C ALA A 9 -34.79 -17.62 20.48
N MET A 10 -35.60 -17.04 19.60
CA MET A 10 -35.15 -16.32 18.43
C MET A 10 -34.59 -15.01 18.98
N PHE A 11 -33.42 -15.14 19.63
CA PHE A 11 -32.56 -14.04 20.00
C PHE A 11 -32.30 -13.27 18.71
N SER A 12 -32.92 -12.11 18.66
CA SER A 12 -32.66 -11.02 17.74
C SER A 12 -31.17 -10.74 17.69
N ILE A 13 -30.47 -11.41 16.77
CA ILE A 13 -29.15 -10.99 16.34
C ILE A 13 -29.36 -10.22 15.03
N THR A 14 -29.93 -9.02 15.18
CA THR A 14 -29.62 -7.93 14.27
C THR A 14 -28.12 -7.69 14.37
N PHE A 15 -27.35 -8.33 13.48
CA PHE A 15 -25.99 -7.89 13.17
C PHE A 15 -26.11 -6.49 12.57
N ALA A 16 -26.04 -5.47 13.41
CA ALA A 16 -25.68 -4.13 12.99
C ALA A 16 -24.21 -4.20 12.52
N SER A 17 -24.01 -4.55 11.24
CA SER A 17 -22.72 -4.43 10.56
C SER A 17 -22.41 -2.95 10.32
N PHE A 18 -22.19 -2.21 11.39
CA PHE A 18 -21.70 -0.83 11.39
C PHE A 18 -20.41 -0.77 12.19
N ALA A 19 -19.28 -1.15 11.59
CA ALA A 19 -17.96 -0.68 12.03
C ALA A 19 -16.84 -1.26 11.14
N GLN A 20 -16.61 -0.69 9.96
CA GLN A 20 -15.25 -0.53 9.43
C GLN A 20 -15.22 0.50 8.29
N LYS A 21 -15.80 1.68 8.51
CA LYS A 21 -15.33 2.87 7.79
C LYS A 21 -13.95 3.15 8.37
N GLY A 22 -12.92 2.62 7.73
CA GLY A 22 -11.55 2.68 8.22
C GLY A 22 -11.23 4.09 8.67
N ALA A 23 -11.00 4.26 9.97
CA ALA A 23 -10.54 5.54 10.50
C ALA A 23 -9.33 5.94 9.66
N GLN A 24 -9.47 7.04 8.94
CA GLN A 24 -8.38 7.62 8.16
C GLN A 24 -7.33 7.99 9.20
N ARG A 25 -6.36 7.09 9.42
CA ARG A 25 -5.26 7.34 10.34
C ARG A 25 -4.55 8.59 9.82
N GLU A 26 -4.65 9.67 10.58
CA GLU A 26 -3.91 10.88 10.30
C GLU A 26 -2.43 10.53 10.20
N MET A 27 -1.79 11.01 9.14
CA MET A 27 -0.36 10.83 9.01
C MET A 27 0.32 11.64 10.13
N PRO A 28 1.21 11.02 10.93
CA PRO A 28 1.91 11.76 11.97
C PRO A 28 2.77 12.87 11.34
N SER A 29 2.87 13.99 12.05
CA SER A 29 3.62 15.16 11.61
C SER A 29 5.12 14.86 11.44
N PRO A 30 5.87 15.69 10.71
CA PRO A 30 7.32 15.55 10.61
C PRO A 30 8.02 15.50 11.96
N GLU A 31 7.58 16.32 12.91
CA GLU A 31 8.10 16.43 14.27
C GLU A 31 7.83 15.15 15.06
N GLN A 32 6.59 14.66 15.04
CA GLN A 32 6.21 13.40 15.71
C GLN A 32 6.98 12.20 15.15
N ARG A 33 7.26 12.19 13.84
CA ARG A 33 8.08 11.16 13.19
C ARG A 33 9.53 11.26 13.62
N ALA A 34 10.10 12.47 13.62
CA ALA A 34 11.47 12.71 14.01
C ALA A 34 11.71 12.33 15.47
N GLU A 35 10.81 12.75 16.35
CA GLU A 35 10.84 12.42 17.78
C GLU A 35 10.77 10.91 18.02
N ARG A 36 9.82 10.21 17.39
CA ARG A 36 9.66 8.75 17.57
C ARG A 36 10.91 7.98 17.16
N ILE A 37 11.51 8.34 16.03
CA ILE A 37 12.73 7.66 15.55
C ILE A 37 13.92 8.00 16.45
N THR A 38 14.03 9.27 16.86
CA THR A 38 15.12 9.72 17.74
C THR A 38 15.05 9.07 19.11
N ASN A 39 13.87 9.00 19.73
CA ASN A 39 13.71 8.37 21.05
C ASN A 39 14.08 6.88 20.99
N ARG A 40 13.63 6.18 19.94
CA ARG A 40 14.04 4.79 19.73
C ARG A 40 15.56 4.64 19.58
N MET A 41 16.20 5.52 18.80
CA MET A 41 17.66 5.48 18.64
C MET A 41 18.40 5.83 19.94
N ALA A 42 17.88 6.79 20.71
CA ALA A 42 18.43 7.17 22.00
C ALA A 42 18.39 6.00 22.99
N GLU A 43 17.27 5.27 23.05
CA GLU A 43 17.14 4.07 23.88
C GLU A 43 18.06 2.92 23.43
N GLN A 44 18.13 2.66 22.12
CA GLN A 44 18.90 1.52 21.59
C GLN A 44 20.41 1.72 21.62
N LEU A 45 20.87 2.96 21.56
CA LEU A 45 22.28 3.32 21.46
C LEU A 45 22.79 4.09 22.68
N GLU A 46 21.94 4.25 23.70
CA GLU A 46 22.25 4.99 24.92
C GLU A 46 22.81 6.40 24.61
N LEU A 47 22.15 7.11 23.68
CA LEU A 47 22.61 8.42 23.24
C LEU A 47 22.50 9.44 24.38
N ASN A 48 23.53 10.26 24.55
CA ASN A 48 23.47 11.42 25.44
C ASN A 48 22.62 12.55 24.83
N ASP A 49 22.33 13.59 25.62
CA ASP A 49 21.43 14.67 25.22
C ASP A 49 21.91 15.44 23.97
N GLU A 50 23.22 15.68 23.85
CA GLU A 50 23.78 16.36 22.68
C GLU A 50 23.65 15.52 21.40
N GLN A 51 23.92 14.21 21.51
CA GLN A 51 23.76 13.27 20.41
C GLN A 51 22.29 13.15 20.01
N LYS A 52 21.38 13.05 20.99
CA LYS A 52 19.94 13.00 20.80
C LYS A 52 19.44 14.24 20.06
N GLN A 53 19.90 15.44 20.45
CA GLN A 53 19.53 16.68 19.78
C GLN A 53 20.01 16.73 18.32
N LYS A 54 21.25 16.32 18.04
CA LYS A 54 21.80 16.26 16.68
C LYS A 54 21.02 15.27 15.80
N VAL A 55 20.70 14.10 16.34
CA VAL A 55 19.91 13.06 15.66
C VAL A 55 18.48 13.53 15.38
N TYR A 56 17.85 14.22 16.35
CA TYR A 56 16.52 14.82 16.16
C TYR A 56 16.50 15.80 15.00
N GLN A 57 17.45 16.74 14.97
CA GLN A 57 17.52 17.75 13.90
C GLN A 57 17.72 17.12 12.51
N LEU A 58 18.56 16.08 12.43
CA LEU A 58 18.74 15.32 11.20
C LEU A 58 17.42 14.65 10.74
N HIS A 59 16.71 13.99 11.66
CA HIS A 59 15.45 13.33 11.33
C HIS A 59 14.33 14.31 11.01
N LEU A 60 14.29 15.47 11.66
CA LEU A 60 13.32 16.52 11.38
C LEU A 60 13.50 17.06 9.97
N LYS A 61 14.73 17.45 9.60
CA LYS A 61 15.08 17.87 8.23
C LYS A 61 14.66 16.83 7.19
N ASN A 62 14.96 15.56 7.45
CA ASN A 62 14.60 14.47 6.54
C ASN A 62 13.08 14.23 6.47
N ALA A 63 12.37 14.39 7.59
CA ALA A 63 10.92 14.25 7.62
C ALA A 63 10.23 15.38 6.87
N GLN A 64 10.67 16.63 7.05
CA GLN A 64 10.17 17.79 6.32
C GLN A 64 10.42 17.67 4.82
N LYS A 65 11.63 17.26 4.40
CA LYS A 65 11.93 17.03 2.98
C LYS A 65 10.95 16.01 2.36
N ARG A 66 10.73 14.88 3.03
CA ARG A 66 9.78 13.86 2.55
C ARG A 66 8.34 14.35 2.52
N GLN A 67 7.94 15.19 3.49
CA GLN A 67 6.60 15.78 3.51
C GLN A 67 6.39 16.68 2.29
N ALA A 68 7.35 17.54 1.98
CA ALA A 68 7.31 18.40 0.81
C ALA A 68 7.28 17.60 -0.51
N GLU A 69 8.09 16.54 -0.64
CA GLU A 69 8.05 15.64 -1.79
C GLU A 69 6.70 14.93 -1.93
N TRP A 70 6.10 14.49 -0.82
CA TRP A 70 4.78 13.88 -0.82
C TRP A 70 3.68 14.87 -1.22
N GLU A 71 3.72 16.10 -0.72
CA GLU A 71 2.77 17.14 -1.09
C GLU A 71 2.87 17.50 -2.57
N ALA A 72 4.09 17.64 -3.10
CA ALA A 72 4.33 17.90 -4.51
C ALA A 72 3.79 16.77 -5.41
N THR A 73 4.07 15.52 -5.06
CA THR A 73 3.60 14.35 -5.84
C THR A 73 2.11 14.07 -5.66
N LYS A 74 1.49 14.50 -4.55
CA LYS A 74 0.06 14.31 -4.30
C LYS A 74 -0.78 15.00 -5.38
N SER A 75 -0.46 16.26 -5.69
CA SER A 75 -1.17 17.01 -6.73
C SER A 75 -1.04 16.35 -8.11
N GLU A 76 0.15 15.86 -8.46
CA GLU A 76 0.39 15.15 -9.72
C GLU A 76 -0.43 13.84 -9.77
N MET A 77 -0.48 13.10 -8.67
CA MET A 77 -1.26 11.86 -8.58
C MET A 77 -2.76 12.13 -8.72
N GLU A 78 -3.28 13.21 -8.13
CA GLU A 78 -4.68 13.61 -8.26
C GLU A 78 -5.03 13.97 -9.71
N ALA A 79 -4.23 14.82 -10.35
CA ALA A 79 -4.43 15.18 -11.76
C ALA A 79 -4.35 13.95 -12.69
N ARG A 80 -3.36 13.07 -12.46
CA ARG A 80 -3.22 11.82 -13.23
C ARG A 80 -4.43 10.91 -13.02
N ARG A 81 -4.98 10.84 -11.81
CA ARG A 81 -6.17 10.03 -11.50
C ARG A 81 -7.38 10.56 -12.26
N GLU A 82 -7.59 11.87 -12.30
CA GLU A 82 -8.68 12.50 -13.04
C GLU A 82 -8.55 12.24 -14.55
N ALA A 83 -7.36 12.44 -15.12
CA ALA A 83 -7.09 12.17 -16.53
C ALA A 83 -7.40 10.71 -16.91
N MET A 84 -6.94 9.75 -16.10
CA MET A 84 -7.25 8.34 -16.32
C MET A 84 -8.75 8.04 -16.21
N GLN A 85 -9.47 8.70 -15.31
CA GLN A 85 -10.92 8.52 -15.20
C GLN A 85 -11.66 9.04 -16.42
N GLN A 86 -11.26 10.20 -16.94
CA GLN A 86 -11.83 10.75 -18.18
C GLN A 86 -11.56 9.84 -19.38
N GLN A 87 -10.31 9.40 -19.55
CA GLN A 87 -9.93 8.47 -20.62
C GLN A 87 -10.76 7.17 -20.57
N ARG A 88 -10.97 6.61 -19.37
CA ARG A 88 -11.79 5.40 -19.19
C ARG A 88 -13.25 5.61 -19.55
N LYS A 89 -13.81 6.78 -19.26
CA LYS A 89 -15.18 7.14 -19.63
C LYS A 89 -15.31 7.27 -21.15
N GLN A 90 -14.42 8.00 -21.80
CA GLN A 90 -14.41 8.14 -23.27
C GLN A 90 -14.29 6.79 -23.96
N GLN A 91 -13.34 5.96 -23.54
CA GLN A 91 -13.18 4.62 -24.08
C GLN A 91 -14.42 3.76 -23.86
N THR A 92 -15.08 3.92 -22.71
CA THR A 92 -16.34 3.22 -22.43
C THR A 92 -17.44 3.63 -23.39
N GLU A 93 -17.63 4.93 -23.62
CA GLU A 93 -18.63 5.46 -24.55
C GLU A 93 -18.37 5.00 -26.00
N GLU A 94 -17.11 5.02 -26.43
CA GLU A 94 -16.72 4.52 -27.76
C GLU A 94 -17.03 3.03 -27.93
N ILE A 95 -16.74 2.21 -26.90
CA ILE A 95 -17.09 0.79 -26.91
C ILE A 95 -18.61 0.63 -26.98
N GLU A 96 -19.37 1.35 -26.16
CA GLU A 96 -20.85 1.29 -26.18
C GLU A 96 -21.44 1.72 -27.52
N ALA A 97 -20.79 2.62 -28.26
CA ALA A 97 -21.26 3.01 -29.59
C ALA A 97 -21.12 1.88 -30.63
N ILE A 98 -20.15 0.97 -30.46
CA ILE A 98 -19.89 -0.13 -31.41
C ILE A 98 -20.76 -1.36 -31.11
N LEU A 99 -21.18 -1.56 -29.86
CA LEU A 99 -21.90 -2.76 -29.44
C LEU A 99 -23.37 -2.76 -29.84
N SER A 100 -23.90 -3.94 -30.22
CA SER A 100 -25.34 -4.16 -30.34
C SER A 100 -26.03 -4.15 -28.95
N PRO A 101 -27.36 -3.98 -28.87
CA PRO A 101 -28.08 -3.95 -27.58
C PRO A 101 -27.83 -5.19 -26.71
N GLU A 102 -27.88 -6.38 -27.29
CA GLU A 102 -27.60 -7.65 -26.59
C GLU A 102 -26.14 -7.74 -26.10
N GLN A 103 -25.20 -7.21 -26.88
CA GLN A 103 -23.78 -7.18 -26.50
C GLN A 103 -23.51 -6.20 -25.36
N LYS A 104 -24.26 -5.08 -25.28
CA LYS A 104 -24.15 -4.10 -24.19
C LYS A 104 -24.52 -4.71 -22.85
N GLU A 105 -25.59 -5.50 -22.81
CA GLU A 105 -26.04 -6.20 -21.59
C GLU A 105 -24.94 -7.14 -21.06
N LYS A 106 -24.42 -8.01 -21.93
CA LYS A 106 -23.30 -8.90 -21.59
C LYS A 106 -22.04 -8.13 -21.16
N TRP A 107 -21.75 -7.00 -21.79
CA TRP A 107 -20.59 -6.19 -21.44
C TRP A 107 -20.74 -5.46 -20.10
N ALA A 108 -21.95 -5.06 -19.73
CA ALA A 108 -22.25 -4.50 -18.42
C ALA A 108 -22.03 -5.53 -17.30
N GLU A 109 -22.49 -6.78 -17.49
CA GLU A 109 -22.24 -7.88 -16.55
C GLU A 109 -20.75 -8.16 -16.36
N ILE A 110 -19.98 -8.17 -17.45
CA ILE A 110 -18.52 -8.37 -17.41
C ILE A 110 -17.85 -7.24 -16.61
N ARG A 111 -18.26 -5.97 -16.81
CA ARG A 111 -17.72 -4.83 -16.06
C ARG A 111 -18.00 -4.93 -14.56
N GLU A 112 -19.22 -5.30 -14.19
CA GLU A 112 -19.61 -5.41 -12.78
C GLU A 112 -18.90 -6.58 -12.08
N SER A 113 -18.78 -7.73 -12.76
CA SER A 113 -18.01 -8.88 -12.27
C SER A 113 -16.53 -8.53 -12.04
N ASN A 114 -15.92 -7.82 -12.99
CA ASN A 114 -14.53 -7.36 -12.88
C ASN A 114 -14.35 -6.36 -11.73
N ARG A 115 -15.30 -5.45 -11.53
CA ARG A 115 -15.31 -4.50 -10.41
C ARG A 115 -15.38 -5.24 -9.07
N THR A 116 -16.35 -6.13 -8.92
CA THR A 116 -16.54 -6.94 -7.71
C THR A 116 -15.29 -7.76 -7.36
N ARG A 117 -14.68 -8.41 -8.37
CA ARG A 117 -13.43 -9.14 -8.20
C ARG A 117 -12.28 -8.24 -7.73
N GLY A 118 -12.17 -7.04 -8.30
CA GLY A 118 -11.20 -6.03 -7.89
C GLY A 118 -11.37 -5.61 -6.43
N GLU A 119 -12.61 -5.33 -6.02
CA GLU A 119 -12.95 -4.97 -4.64
C GLU A 119 -12.60 -6.10 -3.66
N MET A 120 -12.91 -7.35 -3.99
CA MET A 120 -12.53 -8.52 -3.17
C MET A 120 -11.01 -8.66 -3.03
N MET A 121 -10.24 -8.45 -4.10
CA MET A 121 -8.78 -8.48 -4.03
C MET A 121 -8.21 -7.36 -3.16
N HIS A 122 -8.78 -6.15 -3.23
CA HIS A 122 -8.41 -5.05 -2.35
C HIS A 122 -8.70 -5.34 -0.88
N GLN A 123 -9.84 -5.99 -0.60
CA GLN A 123 -10.23 -6.34 0.77
C GLN A 123 -9.30 -7.41 1.37
N ARG A 124 -8.89 -8.41 0.58
CA ARG A 124 -7.89 -9.42 0.98
C ARG A 124 -6.52 -8.79 1.26
N ARG A 125 -6.07 -7.88 0.41
CA ARG A 125 -4.78 -7.19 0.58
C ARG A 125 -4.80 -6.13 1.70
N GLY A 126 -5.97 -5.64 2.09
CA GLY A 126 -6.19 -4.71 3.20
C GLY A 126 -6.27 -5.38 4.58
N GLY A 127 -6.66 -6.66 4.64
CA GLY A 127 -6.72 -7.45 5.89
C GLY A 127 -5.36 -8.00 6.36
N GLU A 128 -4.37 -8.07 5.46
CA GLU A 128 -3.06 -8.70 5.72
C GLU A 128 -1.96 -7.66 6.07
N LYS A 129 -2.34 -6.56 6.74
CA LYS A 129 -1.38 -5.57 7.29
C LYS A 129 -1.48 -5.46 8.82
N GLY A 130 -1.84 -6.55 9.48
CA GLY A 130 -1.94 -6.62 10.94
C GLY A 130 -0.85 -7.44 11.63
N ASN A 131 -0.08 -8.27 10.91
CA ASN A 131 0.85 -9.19 11.59
C ASN A 131 1.99 -9.67 10.68
N GLU A 132 3.02 -8.86 10.45
CA GLU A 132 4.31 -9.38 9.97
C GLU A 132 5.48 -8.49 10.40
N TYR A 133 5.78 -8.53 11.70
CA TYR A 133 7.18 -8.53 12.11
C TYR A 133 7.77 -9.90 11.72
N LYS A 134 8.19 -10.05 10.46
CA LYS A 134 9.16 -11.04 9.96
C LYS A 134 9.30 -10.92 8.43
N ARG A 135 9.80 -9.78 7.96
CA ARG A 135 10.48 -9.79 6.64
C ARG A 135 11.75 -10.64 6.81
N PRO A 136 11.97 -11.73 6.06
CA PRO A 136 13.28 -12.35 6.03
C PRO A 136 14.25 -11.31 5.47
N HIS A 137 15.34 -11.06 6.21
CA HIS A 137 16.47 -10.28 5.73
C HIS A 137 16.90 -10.80 4.36
N ARG A 138 16.59 -10.06 3.29
CA ARG A 138 17.30 -10.23 2.02
C ARG A 138 18.63 -9.50 2.16
N GLY A 139 19.53 -10.13 2.89
CA GLY A 139 20.85 -9.63 3.20
C GLY A 139 21.82 -10.79 3.35
N SER A 140 22.23 -11.37 2.23
CA SER A 140 23.55 -11.98 2.11
C SER A 140 24.17 -11.57 0.77
N PHE A 141 24.51 -10.28 0.69
CA PHE A 141 25.74 -9.91 -0.02
C PHE A 141 26.90 -10.51 0.81
N GLN A 142 27.17 -11.79 0.58
CA GLN A 142 28.37 -12.44 1.10
C GLN A 142 29.43 -12.23 0.04
N GLY A 143 30.19 -11.14 0.20
CA GLY A 143 31.37 -10.88 -0.59
C GLY A 143 32.42 -11.96 -0.31
N LYS A 144 32.43 -12.99 -1.16
CA LYS A 144 33.60 -13.74 -1.65
C LYS A 144 33.23 -14.09 -3.10
N ASP A 145 34.12 -13.84 -4.05
CA ASP A 145 33.99 -14.11 -5.50
C ASP A 145 33.62 -12.94 -6.44
N ALA A 146 33.71 -11.68 -6.00
CA ALA A 146 33.71 -10.52 -6.89
C ALA A 146 35.13 -10.13 -7.40
N ARG A 147 36.04 -11.11 -7.55
CA ARG A 147 37.38 -10.92 -8.16
C ARG A 147 37.63 -11.76 -9.42
N GLN A 148 36.58 -12.19 -10.13
CA GLN A 148 36.76 -12.90 -11.40
C GLN A 148 35.87 -12.42 -12.57
N SER A 149 34.99 -11.45 -12.35
CA SER A 149 34.09 -10.95 -13.40
C SER A 149 34.52 -9.63 -14.05
N TYR A 150 35.56 -8.97 -13.54
CA TYR A 150 36.12 -7.75 -14.17
C TYR A 150 37.26 -8.01 -15.15
N SER A 151 37.81 -9.23 -15.23
CA SER A 151 38.88 -9.58 -16.18
C SER A 151 38.40 -10.20 -17.50
N ARG A 152 37.10 -10.48 -17.67
CA ARG A 152 36.57 -11.08 -18.93
C ARG A 152 35.80 -10.14 -19.86
N ARG A 153 35.76 -8.84 -19.56
CA ARG A 153 35.11 -7.84 -20.44
C ARG A 153 36.11 -6.97 -21.22
N THR A 154 37.41 -7.04 -20.91
CA THR A 154 38.44 -6.28 -21.64
C THR A 154 39.18 -7.09 -22.71
N GLU A 155 38.98 -8.41 -22.81
CA GLU A 155 39.68 -9.24 -23.82
C GLU A 155 38.88 -9.49 -25.11
N ARG A 156 37.64 -8.99 -25.22
CA ARG A 156 36.83 -9.17 -26.45
C ARG A 156 36.93 -8.02 -27.46
N HIS A 157 37.81 -7.04 -27.22
CA HIS A 157 38.03 -5.90 -28.13
C HIS A 157 39.43 -5.84 -28.75
N SER A 158 40.25 -6.89 -28.59
CA SER A 158 41.61 -6.94 -29.19
C SER A 158 41.78 -8.06 -30.22
N ARG A 159 40.69 -8.57 -30.80
CA ARG A 159 40.73 -9.46 -31.97
C ARG A 159 39.65 -9.04 -32.98
N SER A 160 39.96 -7.99 -33.71
CA SER A 160 39.57 -7.73 -35.09
C SER A 160 40.71 -6.98 -35.76
#